data_AF-A0A5M6DAP1-F1
#
_entry.id   AF-A0A5M6DAP1-F1
#
_cell.length_a   1.000
_cell.length_b   1.000
_cell.length_c   1.000
_cell.angle_alpha   90.00
_cell.angle_beta   90.00
_cell.angle_gamma   90.00
#
_symmetry.space_group_name_H-M   'P 1'
#
loop_
_entity.id
_entity.type
_entity.pdbx_description
1 polymer ?
#
loop_
_entity_poly.entity_id
_entity_poly.type
_entity_poly.pdbx_seq_one_letter_code
_entity_poly.pdbx_strand_id
1 'polypeptide(L)'
;MTVLEISSARIPDRCLCEIVRNVSGVSWHDCDERWPTWLSAVNSLVTEIAFMSISASYYFAYGSNLDTADFDRWCGEKGYGTGLLRKRSWAQLFDHRLAFSHFSCTRGGGALNVEPYPGGMVEGVLFEVDPREGWEALDRKEGAPRYYQRVPLAVVDQDGEEIEAITYLVKQPKHRHVKPTDAYLQLVQNAYENHDLELDILNAAAAGHSEPITDAIFIYGTLMRGQCRAAHIREHGVQYVCGAACPGSLWDTGSGFPGITFDSEHTYAHECVRGEYLRTKNLPALLERLDRIEGFRGFGKGGSLFHRRLTTVEVGGKKLRPAWVYVLANARLKSERIPSGCWRTHYGLAQSHFDHLLKVYARCEGKAAELLQIMCRLNPWLNLEQDSFGMNTLKELLLDGTITEFEMVRAAGRRPRLW
;
A
#
# COMPACT_ATOMS: atom_id res chain seq x y z
N MET A 1 16.66 4.92 21.02
CA MET A 1 17.56 4.71 22.17
C MET A 1 16.73 4.21 23.34
N THR A 2 17.19 3.09 23.91
CA THR A 2 16.85 2.50 25.22
C THR A 2 15.39 2.13 25.48
N VAL A 3 15.12 0.84 25.29
CA VAL A 3 14.16 0.07 26.10
C VAL A 3 14.34 0.50 27.55
N LEU A 4 13.28 1.03 28.18
CA LEU A 4 13.23 1.15 29.63
C LEU A 4 13.25 -0.29 30.17
N GLU A 5 14.46 -0.82 30.36
CA GLU A 5 14.69 -1.76 31.46
C GLU A 5 14.18 -1.02 32.69
N ILE A 6 13.07 -1.50 33.24
CA ILE A 6 12.67 -1.21 34.60
C ILE A 6 13.76 -1.84 35.46
N SER A 7 14.87 -1.11 35.62
CA SER A 7 15.84 -1.38 36.65
C SER A 7 15.11 -1.23 37.99
N SER A 8 15.57 -2.03 38.94
CA SER A 8 15.01 -2.28 40.26
C SER A 8 14.97 -1.05 41.18
N ALA A 9 14.34 0.04 40.75
CA ALA A 9 13.90 1.10 41.63
C ALA A 9 12.81 0.50 42.54
N ARG A 10 13.21 0.16 43.77
CA ARG A 10 12.35 -0.33 44.84
C ARG A 10 11.15 0.62 44.99
N ILE A 11 10.03 0.27 44.37
CA ILE A 11 8.72 0.71 44.83
C ILE A 11 8.61 0.14 46.24
N PRO A 12 8.48 0.96 47.30
CA PRO A 12 8.40 0.43 48.65
C PRO A 12 7.26 -0.58 48.72
N ASP A 13 7.55 -1.78 49.24
CA ASP A 13 6.67 -2.96 49.18
C ASP A 13 5.22 -2.68 49.61
N ARG A 14 5.00 -1.64 50.42
CA ARG A 14 3.67 -1.16 50.83
C ARG A 14 2.78 -0.64 49.69
N CYS A 15 3.31 0.04 48.68
CA CYS A 15 2.48 0.65 47.61
C CYS A 15 1.95 -0.39 46.61
N LEU A 16 2.76 -1.40 46.27
CA LEU A 16 2.34 -2.50 45.41
C LEU A 16 1.30 -3.41 46.11
N CYS A 17 1.45 -3.60 47.42
CA CYS A 17 0.50 -4.39 48.22
C CYS A 17 -0.90 -3.77 48.24
N GLU A 18 -1.05 -2.46 48.33
CA GLU A 18 -2.36 -1.78 48.30
C GLU A 18 -3.06 -1.94 46.95
N ILE A 19 -2.31 -1.88 45.84
CA ILE A 19 -2.84 -2.06 44.49
C ILE A 19 -3.33 -3.51 44.31
N VAL A 20 -2.54 -4.50 44.72
CA VAL A 20 -2.92 -5.91 44.63
C VAL A 20 -4.14 -6.20 45.53
N ARG A 21 -4.19 -5.64 46.75
CA ARG A 21 -5.33 -5.82 47.66
C ARG A 21 -6.63 -5.26 47.10
N ASN A 22 -6.57 -4.10 46.45
CA ASN A 22 -7.73 -3.44 45.84
C ASN A 22 -8.24 -4.15 44.58
N VAL A 23 -7.38 -4.90 43.87
CA VAL A 23 -7.73 -5.61 42.64
C VAL A 23 -8.16 -7.06 42.90
N SER A 24 -7.55 -7.76 43.86
CA SER A 24 -7.78 -9.20 44.08
C SER A 24 -8.52 -9.57 45.37
N GLY A 25 -8.59 -8.67 46.37
CA GLY A 25 -9.30 -8.89 47.63
C GLY A 25 -8.60 -9.80 48.66
N VAL A 26 -7.35 -10.20 48.43
CA VAL A 26 -6.64 -11.21 49.27
C VAL A 26 -5.76 -10.56 50.36
N SER A 27 -5.66 -11.20 51.54
CA SER A 27 -4.91 -10.73 52.71
C SER A 27 -3.52 -11.38 52.84
N TRP A 28 -2.60 -10.72 53.55
CA TRP A 28 -1.15 -10.96 53.58
C TRP A 28 -0.67 -12.39 53.93
N HIS A 29 -1.52 -13.23 54.53
CA HIS A 29 -1.11 -14.57 54.96
C HIS A 29 -0.97 -15.59 53.81
N ASP A 30 -1.45 -15.29 52.60
CA ASP A 30 -1.39 -16.21 51.44
C ASP A 30 -0.24 -15.90 50.44
N CYS A 31 0.59 -14.88 50.70
CA CYS A 31 1.49 -14.29 49.70
C CYS A 31 2.85 -14.99 49.49
N ASP A 32 3.36 -15.77 50.46
CA ASP A 32 4.75 -16.26 50.40
C ASP A 32 4.97 -17.43 49.42
N GLU A 33 3.98 -18.29 49.18
CA GLU A 33 4.18 -19.51 48.37
C GLU A 33 3.90 -19.35 46.86
N ARG A 34 3.32 -18.23 46.41
CA ARG A 34 2.92 -18.04 45.00
C ARG A 34 3.55 -16.82 44.32
N TRP A 35 4.42 -16.07 45.00
CA TRP A 35 5.00 -14.81 44.51
C TRP A 35 5.50 -14.83 43.05
N PRO A 36 6.22 -15.86 42.56
CA PRO A 36 6.71 -15.89 41.17
C PRO A 36 5.61 -16.03 40.12
N THR A 37 4.53 -16.75 40.43
CA THR A 37 3.39 -16.94 39.50
C THR A 37 2.49 -15.71 39.46
N TRP A 38 2.33 -15.01 40.58
CA TRP A 38 1.63 -13.71 40.62
C TRP A 38 2.40 -12.62 39.90
N LEU A 39 3.72 -12.54 40.01
CA LEU A 39 4.52 -11.54 39.30
C LEU A 39 4.43 -11.73 37.77
N SER A 40 4.40 -12.98 37.30
CA SER A 40 4.15 -13.30 35.90
C SER A 40 2.72 -12.96 35.47
N ALA A 41 1.71 -13.27 36.29
CA ALA A 41 0.32 -12.93 35.98
C ALA A 41 0.06 -11.41 36.02
N VAL A 42 0.65 -10.68 36.97
CA VAL A 42 0.59 -9.22 37.08
C VAL A 42 1.40 -8.56 35.98
N ASN A 43 2.58 -9.05 35.62
CA ASN A 43 3.28 -8.54 34.43
C ASN A 43 2.51 -8.87 33.15
N SER A 44 1.83 -10.01 33.05
CA SER A 44 0.99 -10.33 31.90
C SER A 44 -0.23 -9.43 31.84
N LEU A 45 -0.88 -9.15 32.98
CA LEU A 45 -1.99 -8.19 33.10
C LEU A 45 -1.54 -6.74 32.91
N VAL A 46 -0.38 -6.34 33.38
CA VAL A 46 0.18 -5.00 33.17
C VAL A 46 0.67 -4.86 31.74
N THR A 47 1.17 -5.94 31.11
CA THR A 47 1.47 -5.95 29.68
C THR A 47 0.19 -5.93 28.87
N GLU A 48 -0.85 -6.70 29.21
CA GLU A 48 -2.16 -6.65 28.55
C GLU A 48 -2.88 -5.32 28.79
N ILE A 49 -2.81 -4.74 29.99
CA ILE A 49 -3.38 -3.43 30.30
C ILE A 49 -2.53 -2.33 29.68
N ALA A 50 -1.20 -2.44 29.61
CA ALA A 50 -0.37 -1.53 28.83
C ALA A 50 -0.63 -1.70 27.33
N PHE A 51 -0.87 -2.91 26.83
CA PHE A 51 -1.20 -3.21 25.43
C PHE A 51 -2.62 -2.74 25.09
N MET A 52 -3.55 -2.80 26.04
CA MET A 52 -4.91 -2.23 25.95
C MET A 52 -4.92 -0.72 26.21
N SER A 53 -3.95 -0.16 26.91
CA SER A 53 -3.79 1.29 27.17
C SER A 53 -2.91 1.97 26.11
N ILE A 54 -2.13 1.20 25.36
CA ILE A 54 -1.55 1.51 24.04
C ILE A 54 -2.60 1.16 22.95
N SER A 55 -3.88 1.35 23.26
CA SER A 55 -4.93 1.43 22.22
C SER A 55 -4.57 2.61 21.34
N ALA A 56 -4.01 2.33 20.16
CA ALA A 56 -3.36 3.25 19.21
C ALA A 56 -3.47 4.74 19.58
N SER A 57 -2.37 5.37 19.99
CA SER A 57 -2.28 6.82 20.19
C SER A 57 -2.55 7.64 18.92
N TYR A 58 -2.78 6.97 17.79
CA TYR A 58 -2.92 7.58 16.49
C TYR A 58 -4.34 7.53 15.97
N TYR A 59 -4.78 8.66 15.44
CA TYR A 59 -6.03 8.86 14.74
C TYR A 59 -5.76 9.15 13.26
N PHE A 60 -6.32 8.35 12.37
CA PHE A 60 -6.29 8.59 10.93
C PHE A 60 -7.54 9.39 10.53
N ALA A 61 -7.32 10.64 10.14
CA ALA A 61 -8.36 11.53 9.63
C ALA A 61 -8.34 11.57 8.10
N TYR A 62 -9.52 11.52 7.49
CA TYR A 62 -9.72 11.56 6.02
C TYR A 62 -10.82 12.56 5.60
N GLY A 63 -11.37 13.32 6.55
CA GLY A 63 -12.54 14.18 6.33
C GLY A 63 -12.41 15.52 7.06
N SER A 64 -13.50 16.06 7.59
CA SER A 64 -13.49 17.42 8.18
C SER A 64 -12.55 17.61 9.37
N ASN A 65 -12.14 16.53 10.06
CA ASN A 65 -11.15 16.63 11.13
C ASN A 65 -9.71 16.84 10.64
N LEU A 66 -9.48 16.91 9.33
CA LEU A 66 -8.24 17.43 8.76
C LEU A 66 -8.09 18.94 9.07
N ASP A 67 -9.19 19.67 9.23
CA ASP A 67 -9.16 21.05 9.73
C ASP A 67 -9.04 21.04 11.26
N THR A 68 -7.80 21.08 11.77
CA THR A 68 -7.52 21.10 13.21
C THR A 68 -8.01 22.39 13.88
N ALA A 69 -8.10 23.51 13.15
CA ALA A 69 -8.60 24.76 13.70
C ALA A 69 -10.12 24.73 13.91
N ASP A 70 -10.86 24.06 13.01
CA ASP A 70 -12.28 23.72 13.24
C ASP A 70 -12.44 22.80 14.45
N PHE A 71 -11.57 21.78 14.58
CA PHE A 71 -11.58 20.88 15.72
C PHE A 71 -11.32 21.61 17.05
N ASP A 72 -10.29 22.45 17.12
CA ASP A 72 -9.96 23.23 18.32
C ASP A 72 -11.07 24.22 18.71
N ARG A 73 -11.70 24.86 17.72
CA ARG A 73 -12.85 25.74 17.97
C ARG A 73 -14.02 24.96 18.57
N TRP A 74 -14.34 23.81 17.98
CA TRP A 74 -15.39 22.92 18.49
C TRP A 74 -15.07 22.44 19.90
N CYS A 75 -13.82 22.10 20.20
CA CYS A 75 -13.37 21.71 21.53
C CYS A 75 -13.61 22.82 22.56
N GLY A 76 -13.21 24.06 22.25
CA GLY A 76 -13.45 25.22 23.11
C GLY A 76 -14.93 25.48 23.39
N GLU A 77 -15.80 25.34 22.38
CA GLU A 77 -17.26 25.45 22.54
C GLU A 77 -17.87 24.33 23.42
N LYS A 78 -17.20 23.17 23.52
CA LYS A 78 -17.66 22.02 24.31
C LYS A 78 -16.95 21.87 25.66
N GLY A 79 -16.01 22.76 25.97
CA GLY A 79 -15.28 22.80 27.24
C GLY A 79 -14.06 21.88 27.30
N TYR A 80 -13.55 21.41 26.15
CA TYR A 80 -12.29 20.67 26.06
C TYR A 80 -11.10 21.62 25.84
N GLY A 81 -9.88 21.15 26.11
CA GLY A 81 -8.65 21.86 25.74
C GLY A 81 -8.45 22.01 24.22
N THR A 82 -7.49 22.85 23.84
CA THR A 82 -7.03 23.00 22.43
C THR A 82 -5.76 22.21 22.18
N GLY A 83 -5.46 21.89 20.92
CA GLY A 83 -4.23 21.18 20.55
C GLY A 83 -4.26 19.70 20.91
N LEU A 84 -5.46 19.11 20.98
CA LEU A 84 -5.65 17.69 21.33
C LEU A 84 -5.25 16.74 20.18
N LEU A 85 -5.04 17.27 18.98
CA LEU A 85 -4.56 16.53 17.80
C LEU A 85 -3.24 17.13 17.31
N ARG A 86 -2.16 16.36 17.38
CA ARG A 86 -0.84 16.75 16.86
C ARG A 86 -0.56 16.04 15.55
N LYS A 87 -0.45 16.79 14.44
CA LYS A 87 -0.12 16.23 13.13
C LYS A 87 1.21 15.47 13.20
N ARG A 88 1.24 14.24 12.72
CA ARG A 88 2.46 13.44 12.53
C ARG A 88 2.94 13.50 11.08
N SER A 89 2.13 12.96 10.17
CA SER A 89 2.46 12.78 8.76
C SER A 89 1.18 12.58 7.94
N TRP A 90 1.28 12.66 6.62
CA TRP A 90 0.26 12.08 5.76
C TRP A 90 0.37 10.54 5.80
N ALA A 91 -0.73 9.86 5.52
CA ALA A 91 -0.77 8.40 5.46
C ALA A 91 -1.78 7.92 4.43
N GLN A 92 -1.61 6.67 4.01
CA GLN A 92 -2.45 5.99 3.04
C GLN A 92 -3.15 4.80 3.70
N LEU A 93 -4.48 4.78 3.58
CA LEU A 93 -5.31 3.65 3.96
C LEU A 93 -5.63 2.83 2.71
N PHE A 94 -4.95 1.70 2.56
CA PHE A 94 -5.14 0.78 1.43
C PHE A 94 -6.34 -0.15 1.60
N ASP A 95 -6.81 -0.72 0.50
CA ASP A 95 -8.01 -1.57 0.41
C ASP A 95 -9.30 -0.88 0.85
N HIS A 96 -9.35 0.44 0.69
CA HIS A 96 -10.48 1.27 1.03
C HIS A 96 -10.74 2.35 -0.02
N ARG A 97 -11.93 2.94 0.01
CA ARG A 97 -12.33 4.08 -0.82
C ARG A 97 -13.08 5.12 0.00
N LEU A 98 -13.01 6.38 -0.42
CA LEU A 98 -13.91 7.43 0.06
C LEU A 98 -15.33 7.17 -0.48
N ALA A 99 -16.32 7.41 0.36
CA ALA A 99 -17.72 7.28 0.01
C ALA A 99 -18.58 8.33 0.72
N PHE A 100 -19.56 8.87 0.01
CA PHE A 100 -20.63 9.67 0.61
C PHE A 100 -21.89 8.81 0.75
N SER A 101 -21.85 7.80 1.62
CA SER A 101 -22.86 6.73 1.69
C SER A 101 -23.89 6.89 2.80
N HIS A 102 -23.89 8.03 3.49
CA HIS A 102 -24.89 8.40 4.48
C HIS A 102 -25.22 9.90 4.44
N PHE A 103 -26.45 10.24 4.84
CA PHE A 103 -26.89 11.62 4.97
C PHE A 103 -26.61 12.14 6.38
N SER A 104 -25.98 13.31 6.48
CA SER A 104 -25.75 14.02 7.73
C SER A 104 -26.75 15.17 7.87
N CYS A 105 -27.58 15.12 8.92
CA CYS A 105 -28.53 16.19 9.23
C CYS A 105 -27.84 17.51 9.57
N THR A 106 -26.65 17.47 10.18
CA THR A 106 -25.90 18.67 10.55
C THR A 106 -25.22 19.32 9.35
N ARG A 107 -24.83 18.54 8.34
CA ARG A 107 -24.22 19.05 7.10
C ARG A 107 -25.23 19.29 5.97
N GLY A 108 -26.47 18.82 6.12
CA GLY A 108 -27.54 18.96 5.13
C GLY A 108 -27.31 18.17 3.84
N GLY A 109 -26.45 17.15 3.86
CA GLY A 109 -26.04 16.40 2.67
C GLY A 109 -25.20 15.17 3.01
N GLY A 110 -24.55 14.59 2.00
CA GLY A 110 -23.62 13.49 2.20
C GLY A 110 -22.42 13.90 3.05
N ALA A 111 -22.07 13.07 4.03
CA ALA A 111 -20.83 13.21 4.77
C ALA A 111 -19.86 12.07 4.46
N LEU A 112 -18.55 12.35 4.58
CA LEU A 112 -17.52 11.40 4.22
C LEU A 112 -17.54 10.16 5.11
N ASN A 113 -17.33 9.03 4.47
CA ASN A 113 -17.10 7.74 5.08
C ASN A 113 -16.00 7.02 4.30
N VAL A 114 -15.42 5.99 4.90
CA VAL A 114 -14.51 5.08 4.22
C VAL A 114 -15.13 3.68 4.19
N GLU A 115 -15.02 3.02 3.04
CA GLU A 115 -15.56 1.68 2.82
C GLU A 115 -14.49 0.72 2.27
N PRO A 116 -14.53 -0.58 2.61
CA PRO A 116 -13.65 -1.58 2.02
C PRO A 116 -13.78 -1.62 0.48
N TYR A 117 -12.65 -1.57 -0.21
CA TYR A 117 -12.55 -1.64 -1.66
C TYR A 117 -11.18 -2.17 -2.05
N PRO A 118 -11.03 -3.48 -2.35
CA PRO A 118 -9.73 -4.06 -2.62
C PRO A 118 -9.00 -3.39 -3.79
N GLY A 119 -7.76 -2.97 -3.56
CA GLY A 119 -6.95 -2.19 -4.49
C GLY A 119 -7.25 -0.68 -4.50
N GLY A 120 -8.18 -0.22 -3.66
CA GLY A 120 -8.41 1.18 -3.37
C GLY A 120 -7.36 1.76 -2.42
N MET A 121 -7.35 3.09 -2.36
CA MET A 121 -6.50 3.86 -1.47
C MET A 121 -7.24 5.13 -1.05
N VAL A 122 -7.15 5.47 0.23
CA VAL A 122 -7.61 6.75 0.79
C VAL A 122 -6.42 7.47 1.39
N GLU A 123 -6.19 8.71 0.97
CA GLU A 123 -5.23 9.59 1.62
C GLU A 123 -5.86 10.32 2.80
N GLY A 124 -5.04 10.56 3.81
CA GLY A 124 -5.43 11.30 4.99
C GLY A 124 -4.22 11.69 5.82
N VAL A 125 -4.47 12.10 7.05
CA VAL A 125 -3.43 12.55 8.00
C VAL A 125 -3.48 11.72 9.25
N LEU A 126 -2.30 11.30 9.69
CA LEU A 126 -2.09 10.65 10.97
C LEU A 126 -1.87 11.73 12.04
N PHE A 127 -2.73 11.72 13.06
CA PHE A 127 -2.62 12.58 14.23
C PHE A 127 -2.26 11.74 15.45
N GLU A 128 -1.35 12.25 16.28
CA GLU A 128 -1.24 11.78 17.66
C GLU A 128 -2.31 12.46 18.51
N VAL A 129 -3.06 11.67 19.25
CA VAL A 129 -4.20 12.12 20.06
C VAL A 129 -3.78 12.29 21.50
N ASP A 130 -4.17 13.42 22.10
CA ASP A 130 -4.00 13.61 23.54
C ASP A 130 -4.71 12.49 24.32
N PRO A 131 -3.99 11.77 25.21
CA PRO A 131 -4.54 10.61 25.88
C PRO A 131 -5.53 10.95 27.00
N ARG A 132 -5.61 12.22 27.44
CA ARG A 132 -6.48 12.64 28.56
C ARG A 132 -7.86 13.02 28.07
N GLU A 133 -7.95 13.88 27.06
CA GLU A 133 -9.21 14.46 26.59
C GLU A 133 -9.47 14.23 25.09
N GLY A 134 -8.43 13.99 24.29
CA GLY A 134 -8.53 13.98 22.82
C GLY A 134 -9.48 12.92 22.28
N TRP A 135 -9.41 11.71 22.84
CA TRP A 135 -10.30 10.62 22.46
C TRP A 135 -11.77 10.91 22.81
N GLU A 136 -12.05 11.42 24.01
CA GLU A 136 -13.41 11.78 24.41
C GLU A 136 -13.99 12.89 23.51
N ALA A 137 -13.18 13.91 23.21
CA ALA A 137 -13.55 15.00 22.32
C ALA A 137 -13.88 14.47 20.90
N LEU A 138 -13.04 13.59 20.35
CA LEU A 138 -13.30 12.95 19.05
C LEU A 138 -14.60 12.14 19.05
N ASP A 139 -14.81 11.28 20.06
CA ASP A 139 -16.04 10.46 20.14
C ASP A 139 -17.29 11.32 20.15
N ARG A 140 -17.25 12.40 20.92
CA ARG A 140 -18.38 13.32 21.05
C ARG A 140 -18.60 14.12 19.76
N LYS A 141 -17.55 14.52 19.04
CA LYS A 141 -17.66 15.22 17.74
C LYS A 141 -18.24 14.31 16.66
N GLU A 142 -17.78 13.07 16.60
CA GLU A 142 -18.22 12.04 15.63
C GLU A 142 -19.57 11.40 16.00
N GLY A 143 -20.08 11.70 17.21
CA GLY A 143 -21.28 11.10 17.75
C GLY A 143 -21.15 9.58 17.90
N ALA A 144 -19.94 9.12 18.22
CA ALA A 144 -19.63 7.73 18.45
C ALA A 144 -20.24 7.22 19.77
N PRO A 145 -20.64 5.93 19.84
CA PRO A 145 -20.64 4.94 18.77
C PRO A 145 -21.93 4.97 17.90
N ARG A 146 -22.79 5.99 18.03
CA ARG A 146 -24.14 6.02 17.45
C ARG A 146 -24.14 6.26 15.94
N TYR A 147 -23.35 7.22 15.47
CA TYR A 147 -23.29 7.57 14.04
C TYR A 147 -22.05 6.97 13.38
N TYR A 148 -20.88 7.20 13.98
CA TYR A 148 -19.64 6.56 13.63
C TYR A 148 -19.18 5.62 14.73
N GLN A 149 -18.37 4.62 14.37
CA GLN A 149 -17.68 3.74 15.30
C GLN A 149 -16.18 3.93 15.17
N ARG A 150 -15.45 3.82 16.28
CA ARG A 150 -14.01 3.62 16.25
C ARG A 150 -13.69 2.28 15.63
N VAL A 151 -12.77 2.27 14.68
CA VAL A 151 -12.27 1.06 14.03
C VAL A 151 -10.74 1.13 14.01
N PRO A 152 -10.04 0.16 14.63
CA PRO A 152 -8.61 0.02 14.46
C PRO A 152 -8.31 -0.50 13.05
N LEU A 153 -7.34 0.11 12.39
CA LEU A 153 -6.85 -0.27 11.08
C LEU A 153 -5.36 0.03 10.95
N ALA A 154 -4.73 -0.48 9.90
CA ALA A 154 -3.37 -0.13 9.54
C ALA A 154 -3.38 0.89 8.40
N VAL A 155 -2.60 1.94 8.55
CA VAL A 155 -2.26 2.90 7.49
C VAL A 155 -0.78 2.79 7.17
N VAL A 156 -0.39 3.17 5.96
CA VAL A 156 1.02 3.25 5.56
C VAL A 156 1.42 4.72 5.55
N ASP A 157 2.45 5.07 6.32
CA ASP A 157 2.94 6.45 6.36
C ASP A 157 3.84 6.78 5.17
N GLN A 158 4.36 8.01 5.16
CA GLN A 158 5.24 8.52 4.11
C GLN A 158 6.55 7.74 3.93
N ASP A 159 7.01 7.04 4.98
CA ASP A 159 8.24 6.26 4.97
C ASP A 159 7.96 4.82 4.49
N GLY A 160 6.69 4.46 4.32
CA GLY A 160 6.24 3.14 3.89
C GLY A 160 6.00 2.18 5.04
N GLU A 161 5.97 2.67 6.28
CA GLU A 161 5.76 1.87 7.49
C GLU A 161 4.27 1.70 7.78
N GLU A 162 3.86 0.48 8.15
CA GLU A 162 2.49 0.19 8.57
C GLU A 162 2.29 0.63 10.04
N ILE A 163 1.40 1.60 10.26
CA ILE A 163 1.05 2.14 11.57
C ILE A 163 -0.39 1.76 11.92
N GLU A 164 -0.59 1.19 13.12
CA GLU A 164 -1.92 0.98 13.67
C GLU A 164 -2.53 2.32 14.13
N ALA A 165 -3.72 2.63 13.63
CA ALA A 165 -4.46 3.85 13.93
C ALA A 165 -5.94 3.56 14.10
N ILE A 166 -6.62 4.39 14.90
CA ILE A 166 -8.08 4.42 14.94
C ILE A 166 -8.59 5.35 13.85
N THR A 167 -9.68 4.98 13.19
CA THR A 167 -10.50 5.90 12.42
C THR A 167 -11.97 5.77 12.78
N TYR A 168 -12.80 6.69 12.27
CA TYR A 168 -14.24 6.66 12.46
C TYR A 168 -14.93 6.21 11.18
N LEU A 169 -15.72 5.13 11.24
CA LEU A 169 -16.48 4.59 10.10
C LEU A 169 -17.99 4.55 10.38
N VAL A 170 -18.82 4.69 9.35
CA VAL A 170 -20.26 4.44 9.43
C VAL A 170 -20.53 2.94 9.33
N LYS A 171 -21.15 2.34 10.36
CA LYS A 171 -21.42 0.87 10.44
C LYS A 171 -22.30 0.35 9.30
N GLN A 172 -23.33 1.10 8.94
CA GLN A 172 -24.38 0.68 8.03
C GLN A 172 -24.69 1.82 7.08
N PRO A 173 -23.88 1.98 6.00
CA PRO A 173 -24.20 2.93 4.96
C PRO A 173 -25.59 2.63 4.38
N LYS A 174 -26.46 3.64 4.35
CA LYS A 174 -27.87 3.50 3.95
C LYS A 174 -28.10 3.82 2.48
N HIS A 175 -27.12 4.44 1.84
CA HIS A 175 -27.23 4.95 0.49
C HIS A 175 -26.00 4.55 -0.33
N ARG A 176 -26.21 4.32 -1.63
CA ARG A 176 -25.09 4.11 -2.56
C ARG A 176 -24.24 5.38 -2.71
N HIS A 177 -24.90 6.54 -2.76
CA HIS A 177 -24.28 7.85 -2.81
C HIS A 177 -25.29 8.92 -2.39
N VAL A 178 -24.82 9.91 -1.64
CA VAL A 178 -25.54 11.12 -1.23
C VAL A 178 -24.63 12.29 -1.59
N LYS A 179 -25.10 13.21 -2.42
CA LYS A 179 -24.27 14.37 -2.80
C LYS A 179 -23.94 15.20 -1.55
N PRO A 180 -22.66 15.56 -1.31
CA PRO A 180 -22.32 16.53 -0.27
C PRO A 180 -22.88 17.91 -0.61
N THR A 181 -23.06 18.76 0.41
CA THR A 181 -23.28 20.18 0.17
C THR A 181 -21.99 20.83 -0.32
N ASP A 182 -22.10 21.84 -1.19
CA ASP A 182 -20.92 22.53 -1.74
C ASP A 182 -20.05 23.13 -0.62
N ALA A 183 -20.70 23.66 0.43
CA ALA A 183 -20.01 24.20 1.61
C ALA A 183 -19.20 23.12 2.37
N TYR A 184 -19.74 21.91 2.52
CA TYR A 184 -19.03 20.82 3.17
C TYR A 184 -17.89 20.28 2.31
N LEU A 185 -18.11 20.13 1.00
CA LEU A 185 -17.07 19.69 0.08
C LEU A 185 -15.90 20.68 0.05
N GLN A 186 -16.19 21.98 -0.06
CA GLN A 186 -15.16 23.03 -0.04
C GLN A 186 -14.36 23.02 1.26
N LEU A 187 -15.01 22.81 2.40
CA LEU A 187 -14.32 22.69 3.70
C LEU A 187 -13.29 21.56 3.67
N VAL A 188 -13.66 20.39 3.15
CA VAL A 188 -12.74 19.25 3.08
C VAL A 188 -11.66 19.47 2.01
N GLN A 189 -12.00 20.03 0.86
CA GLN A 189 -11.01 20.37 -0.18
C GLN A 189 -9.93 21.33 0.37
N ASN A 190 -10.33 22.39 1.07
CA ASN A 190 -9.39 23.31 1.71
C ASN A 190 -8.48 22.59 2.71
N ALA A 191 -9.03 21.63 3.48
CA ALA A 191 -8.25 20.86 4.44
C ALA A 191 -7.27 19.89 3.75
N TYR A 192 -7.64 19.31 2.61
CA TYR A 192 -6.74 18.51 1.77
C TYR A 192 -5.61 19.39 1.20
N GLU A 193 -5.93 20.56 0.66
CA GLU A 193 -4.95 21.51 0.12
C GLU A 193 -3.97 21.99 1.20
N ASN A 194 -4.46 22.31 2.42
CA ASN A 194 -3.63 22.69 3.57
C ASN A 194 -2.69 21.56 4.04
N HIS A 195 -2.86 20.36 3.52
CA HIS A 195 -2.05 19.19 3.83
C HIS A 195 -1.36 18.60 2.60
N ASP A 196 -1.40 19.29 1.46
CA ASP A 196 -0.82 18.87 0.19
C ASP A 196 -1.34 17.49 -0.29
N LEU A 197 -2.61 17.16 0.01
CA LEU A 197 -3.26 15.91 -0.40
C LEU A 197 -3.96 16.06 -1.75
N GLU A 198 -4.05 14.96 -2.51
CA GLU A 198 -4.68 14.99 -3.84
C GLU A 198 -6.22 15.07 -3.76
N LEU A 199 -6.81 15.95 -4.56
CA LEU A 199 -8.25 16.18 -4.58
C LEU A 199 -9.02 15.24 -5.51
N ASP A 200 -8.34 14.53 -6.41
CA ASP A 200 -8.99 13.75 -7.48
C ASP A 200 -9.89 12.65 -6.91
N ILE A 201 -9.41 11.92 -5.90
CA ILE A 201 -10.18 10.85 -5.25
C ILE A 201 -11.36 11.41 -4.47
N LEU A 202 -11.17 12.53 -3.77
CA LEU A 202 -12.24 13.22 -3.03
C LEU A 202 -13.34 13.71 -3.97
N ASN A 203 -12.95 14.37 -5.07
CA ASN A 203 -13.87 14.93 -6.06
C ASN A 203 -14.62 13.83 -6.82
N ALA A 204 -13.94 12.75 -7.18
CA ALA A 204 -14.57 11.57 -7.76
C ALA A 204 -15.61 10.98 -6.80
N ALA A 205 -15.26 10.77 -5.53
CA ALA A 205 -16.20 10.27 -4.52
C ALA A 205 -17.41 11.19 -4.33
N ALA A 206 -17.20 12.52 -4.34
CA ALA A 206 -18.25 13.52 -4.23
C ALA A 206 -19.20 13.53 -5.43
N ALA A 207 -18.71 13.13 -6.60
CA ALA A 207 -19.50 12.93 -7.82
C ALA A 207 -20.12 11.53 -7.93
N GLY A 208 -19.91 10.63 -6.96
CA GLY A 208 -20.45 9.27 -6.95
C GLY A 208 -19.62 8.25 -7.73
N HIS A 209 -18.37 8.61 -8.04
CA HIS A 209 -17.37 7.78 -8.69
C HIS A 209 -16.44 7.13 -7.64
N SER A 210 -15.82 6.00 -7.94
CA SER A 210 -14.97 5.27 -6.98
C SER A 210 -13.93 4.38 -7.63
N GLU A 211 -13.46 4.77 -8.80
CA GLU A 211 -12.43 4.07 -9.55
C GLU A 211 -11.13 4.06 -8.74
N PRO A 212 -10.37 2.94 -8.75
CA PRO A 212 -9.10 2.87 -8.04
C PRO A 212 -8.08 3.78 -8.73
N ILE A 213 -7.08 4.22 -7.97
CA ILE A 213 -5.93 4.99 -8.46
C ILE A 213 -5.20 4.30 -9.63
N THR A 214 -5.22 2.97 -9.64
CA THR A 214 -4.72 2.15 -10.74
C THR A 214 -5.50 0.86 -10.85
N ASP A 215 -5.59 0.32 -12.06
CA ASP A 215 -6.10 -1.03 -12.36
C ASP A 215 -4.95 -2.00 -12.69
N ALA A 216 -3.73 -1.63 -12.30
CA ALA A 216 -2.50 -2.27 -12.74
C ALA A 216 -1.68 -2.94 -11.64
N ILE A 217 -0.94 -3.97 -12.04
CA ILE A 217 -0.01 -4.74 -11.21
C ILE A 217 1.32 -4.85 -11.95
N PHE A 218 2.43 -4.67 -11.24
CA PHE A 218 3.76 -4.98 -11.70
C PHE A 218 4.17 -6.37 -11.18
N ILE A 219 4.45 -7.28 -12.11
CA ILE A 219 4.87 -8.65 -11.82
C ILE A 219 6.28 -8.87 -12.37
N TYR A 220 7.15 -9.50 -11.59
CA TYR A 220 8.59 -9.57 -11.90
C TYR A 220 9.19 -10.96 -11.74
N GLY A 221 8.35 -11.97 -11.52
CA GLY A 221 8.78 -13.34 -11.21
C GLY A 221 7.90 -14.42 -11.82
N THR A 222 7.53 -15.39 -11.00
CA THR A 222 6.79 -16.61 -11.39
C THR A 222 5.42 -16.35 -12.02
N LEU A 223 4.88 -15.15 -11.85
CA LEU A 223 3.61 -14.70 -12.42
C LEU A 223 3.72 -14.14 -13.86
N MET A 224 4.92 -13.79 -14.33
CA MET A 224 5.11 -13.22 -15.67
C MET A 224 4.74 -14.20 -16.79
N ARG A 225 4.46 -13.68 -18.01
CA ARG A 225 4.19 -14.51 -19.20
C ARG A 225 5.28 -15.56 -19.41
N GLY A 226 4.86 -16.81 -19.66
CA GLY A 226 5.74 -17.96 -19.86
C GLY A 226 6.34 -18.56 -18.57
N GLN A 227 5.95 -18.07 -17.40
CA GLN A 227 6.39 -18.63 -16.10
C GLN A 227 5.34 -19.57 -15.50
N CYS A 228 5.71 -20.30 -14.45
CA CYS A 228 4.92 -21.40 -13.90
C CYS A 228 3.56 -20.99 -13.29
N ARG A 229 3.41 -19.76 -12.82
CA ARG A 229 2.16 -19.26 -12.20
C ARG A 229 1.36 -18.31 -13.10
N ALA A 230 1.79 -18.13 -14.33
CA ALA A 230 1.22 -17.14 -15.26
C ALA A 230 -0.27 -17.42 -15.57
N ALA A 231 -0.71 -18.68 -15.51
CA ALA A 231 -2.11 -19.08 -15.70
C ALA A 231 -3.07 -18.41 -14.70
N HIS A 232 -2.63 -18.13 -13.46
CA HIS A 232 -3.46 -17.48 -12.44
C HIS A 232 -3.82 -16.02 -12.76
N ILE A 233 -3.14 -15.40 -13.73
CA ILE A 233 -3.46 -14.04 -14.16
C ILE A 233 -4.43 -14.04 -15.35
N ARG A 234 -4.28 -15.00 -16.27
CA ARG A 234 -5.03 -15.07 -17.54
C ARG A 234 -6.54 -15.05 -17.34
N GLU A 235 -7.03 -15.67 -16.27
CA GLU A 235 -8.45 -15.85 -15.98
C GLU A 235 -9.14 -14.56 -15.50
N HIS A 236 -8.38 -13.52 -15.14
CA HIS A 236 -8.91 -12.32 -14.49
C HIS A 236 -9.12 -11.13 -15.43
N GLY A 237 -9.29 -11.35 -16.73
CA GLY A 237 -9.70 -10.28 -17.65
C GLY A 237 -8.62 -9.24 -17.94
N VAL A 238 -7.40 -9.72 -18.18
CA VAL A 238 -6.24 -8.89 -18.55
C VAL A 238 -6.54 -8.05 -19.79
N GLN A 239 -6.31 -6.76 -19.67
CA GLN A 239 -6.54 -5.79 -20.74
C GLN A 239 -5.25 -5.31 -21.40
N TYR A 240 -4.11 -5.44 -20.74
CA TYR A 240 -2.84 -4.92 -21.25
C TYR A 240 -1.71 -5.61 -20.50
N VAL A 241 -0.65 -5.96 -21.22
CA VAL A 241 0.59 -6.47 -20.63
C VAL A 241 1.76 -6.03 -21.50
N CYS A 242 2.82 -5.49 -20.88
CA CYS A 242 4.08 -5.19 -21.56
C CYS A 242 5.24 -5.20 -20.58
N GLY A 243 6.46 -5.28 -21.10
CA GLY A 243 7.68 -5.03 -20.33
C GLY A 243 7.65 -3.70 -19.58
N ALA A 244 8.13 -3.73 -18.34
CA ALA A 244 8.25 -2.57 -17.46
C ALA A 244 9.46 -2.73 -16.53
N ALA A 245 9.86 -1.62 -15.91
CA ALA A 245 10.91 -1.59 -14.90
C ALA A 245 10.41 -0.91 -13.62
N CYS A 246 10.85 -1.41 -12.47
CA CYS A 246 10.56 -0.85 -11.16
C CYS A 246 11.88 -0.63 -10.41
N PRO A 247 12.11 0.53 -9.79
CA PRO A 247 13.27 0.72 -8.92
C PRO A 247 13.33 -0.35 -7.83
N GLY A 248 14.53 -0.77 -7.44
CA GLY A 248 14.73 -1.70 -6.33
C GLY A 248 15.63 -2.89 -6.68
N SER A 249 15.90 -3.72 -5.67
CA SER A 249 16.80 -4.86 -5.78
C SER A 249 16.03 -6.17 -5.82
N LEU A 250 16.40 -7.04 -6.76
CA LEU A 250 15.79 -8.36 -6.92
C LEU A 250 16.61 -9.43 -6.20
N TRP A 251 15.92 -10.33 -5.52
CA TRP A 251 16.49 -11.43 -4.76
C TRP A 251 15.89 -12.76 -5.23
N ASP A 252 16.72 -13.79 -5.35
CA ASP A 252 16.27 -15.17 -5.29
C ASP A 252 16.07 -15.55 -3.82
N THR A 253 14.93 -16.16 -3.51
CA THR A 253 14.60 -16.62 -2.15
C THR A 253 15.14 -18.01 -1.86
N GLY A 254 15.71 -18.71 -2.86
CA GLY A 254 16.09 -20.12 -2.77
C GLY A 254 14.90 -21.08 -2.74
N SER A 255 13.66 -20.55 -2.80
CA SER A 255 12.41 -21.32 -2.73
C SER A 255 11.67 -21.38 -4.07
N GLY A 256 12.36 -21.05 -5.18
CA GLY A 256 11.79 -21.10 -6.53
C GLY A 256 10.92 -19.89 -6.91
N PHE A 257 11.05 -18.77 -6.19
CA PHE A 257 10.39 -17.50 -6.52
C PHE A 257 11.26 -16.31 -6.12
N PRO A 258 11.23 -15.20 -6.88
CA PRO A 258 11.98 -14.00 -6.51
C PRO A 258 11.23 -13.13 -5.51
N GLY A 259 11.94 -12.17 -4.94
CA GLY A 259 11.34 -11.05 -4.23
C GLY A 259 12.08 -9.74 -4.44
N ILE A 260 11.32 -8.65 -4.52
CA ILE A 260 11.87 -7.29 -4.61
C ILE A 260 11.96 -6.67 -3.21
N THR A 261 12.99 -5.86 -2.97
CA THR A 261 13.05 -4.90 -1.88
C THR A 261 13.32 -3.50 -2.38
N PHE A 262 12.75 -2.52 -1.68
CA PHE A 262 13.08 -1.10 -1.85
C PHE A 262 14.03 -0.72 -0.73
N ASP A 263 15.25 -0.32 -1.05
CA ASP A 263 16.18 0.16 -0.04
C ASP A 263 15.76 1.57 0.41
N SER A 264 15.76 1.79 1.73
CA SER A 264 15.38 3.07 2.36
C SER A 264 16.44 4.16 2.18
N GLU A 265 17.67 3.78 1.89
CA GLU A 265 18.75 4.70 1.58
C GLU A 265 18.93 4.73 0.06
N HIS A 266 18.91 5.93 -0.52
CA HIS A 266 19.09 6.20 -1.95
C HIS A 266 20.50 5.84 -2.48
N THR A 267 21.13 4.80 -1.94
CA THR A 267 22.51 4.39 -2.20
C THR A 267 22.62 3.66 -3.55
N TYR A 268 21.51 3.21 -4.12
CA TYR A 268 21.46 2.53 -5.42
C TYR A 268 20.44 3.14 -6.37
N ALA A 269 20.61 4.44 -6.69
CA ALA A 269 19.81 5.17 -7.68
C ALA A 269 19.80 4.59 -9.12
N HIS A 270 20.44 3.43 -9.33
CA HIS A 270 20.60 2.78 -10.63
C HIS A 270 20.06 1.35 -10.69
N GLU A 271 19.52 0.80 -9.59
CA GLU A 271 19.02 -0.57 -9.57
C GLU A 271 17.55 -0.63 -9.97
N CYS A 272 17.28 -1.44 -10.99
CA CYS A 272 15.94 -1.63 -11.53
C CYS A 272 15.64 -3.11 -11.69
N VAL A 273 14.46 -3.50 -11.21
CA VAL A 273 13.87 -4.80 -11.47
C VAL A 273 13.10 -4.75 -12.78
N ARG A 274 13.46 -5.61 -13.73
CA ARG A 274 12.73 -5.78 -15.00
C ARG A 274 11.61 -6.80 -14.80
N GLY A 275 10.41 -6.43 -15.23
CA GLY A 275 9.21 -7.23 -15.11
C GLY A 275 8.17 -6.87 -16.16
N GLU A 276 6.90 -7.08 -15.84
CA GLU A 276 5.77 -6.80 -16.70
C GLU A 276 4.74 -5.93 -15.97
N TYR A 277 4.27 -4.89 -16.65
CA TYR A 277 3.14 -4.08 -16.22
C TYR A 277 1.86 -4.65 -16.84
N LEU A 278 0.91 -4.99 -15.99
CA LEU A 278 -0.34 -5.64 -16.36
C LEU A 278 -1.54 -4.83 -15.90
N ARG A 279 -2.47 -4.53 -16.81
CA ARG A 279 -3.78 -3.95 -16.45
C ARG A 279 -4.89 -4.98 -16.52
N THR A 280 -5.85 -4.89 -15.61
CA THR A 280 -7.00 -5.78 -15.56
C THR A 280 -8.30 -5.01 -15.37
N LYS A 281 -9.40 -5.54 -15.95
CA LYS A 281 -10.75 -5.01 -15.70
C LYS A 281 -11.32 -5.37 -14.34
N ASN A 282 -10.72 -6.35 -13.65
CA ASN A 282 -11.19 -6.87 -12.36
C ASN A 282 -10.03 -6.97 -11.38
N LEU A 283 -9.49 -5.81 -11.00
CA LEU A 283 -8.40 -5.72 -10.04
C LEU A 283 -8.75 -6.36 -8.68
N PRO A 284 -9.93 -6.13 -8.08
CA PRO A 284 -10.25 -6.72 -6.78
C PRO A 284 -10.14 -8.25 -6.76
N ALA A 285 -10.72 -8.94 -7.75
CA ALA A 285 -10.65 -10.40 -7.82
C ALA A 285 -9.23 -10.91 -8.11
N LEU A 286 -8.45 -10.17 -8.90
CA LEU A 286 -7.06 -10.53 -9.16
C LEU A 286 -6.21 -10.38 -7.90
N LEU A 287 -6.35 -9.27 -7.16
CA LEU A 287 -5.64 -9.06 -5.90
C LEU A 287 -5.99 -10.15 -4.89
N GLU A 288 -7.26 -10.50 -4.72
CA GLU A 288 -7.65 -11.62 -3.84
C GLU A 288 -6.98 -12.94 -4.22
N ARG A 289 -6.80 -13.21 -5.52
CA ARG A 289 -6.08 -14.40 -5.99
C ARG A 289 -4.58 -14.31 -5.71
N LEU A 290 -3.96 -13.17 -5.98
CA LEU A 290 -2.53 -12.97 -5.81
C LEU A 290 -2.14 -12.91 -4.34
N ASP A 291 -2.96 -12.31 -3.48
CA ASP A 291 -2.74 -12.27 -2.02
C ASP A 291 -2.59 -13.68 -1.45
N ARG A 292 -3.40 -14.65 -1.93
CA ARG A 292 -3.25 -16.07 -1.56
C ARG A 292 -1.97 -16.71 -2.08
N ILE A 293 -1.55 -16.37 -3.30
CA ILE A 293 -0.34 -16.93 -3.94
C ILE A 293 0.93 -16.40 -3.28
N GLU A 294 0.95 -15.11 -2.99
CA GLU A 294 2.08 -14.39 -2.40
C GLU A 294 2.03 -14.39 -0.86
N GLY A 295 1.03 -15.05 -0.26
CA GLY A 295 0.90 -15.17 1.18
C GLY A 295 0.75 -13.80 1.89
N PHE A 296 0.12 -12.82 1.24
CA PHE A 296 -0.24 -11.55 1.86
C PHE A 296 -1.54 -11.70 2.65
N ARG A 297 -1.50 -11.41 3.96
CA ARG A 297 -2.65 -11.61 4.87
C ARG A 297 -3.55 -10.37 4.97
N GLY A 298 -3.17 -9.27 4.32
CA GLY A 298 -3.77 -7.95 4.45
C GLY A 298 -2.92 -7.03 5.33
N PHE A 299 -3.13 -5.72 5.19
CA PHE A 299 -2.49 -4.68 6.00
C PHE A 299 -2.82 -4.84 7.48
N GLY A 300 -1.84 -4.55 8.34
CA GLY A 300 -1.95 -4.70 9.80
C GLY A 300 -1.92 -6.14 10.30
N LYS A 301 -1.73 -7.13 9.41
CA LYS A 301 -1.65 -8.54 9.80
C LYS A 301 -0.23 -9.06 9.69
N GLY A 302 0.29 -9.56 10.81
CA GLY A 302 1.59 -10.23 10.86
C GLY A 302 1.62 -11.56 10.11
N GLY A 303 2.83 -11.98 9.72
CA GLY A 303 3.08 -13.29 9.11
C GLY A 303 2.80 -13.37 7.61
N SER A 304 2.82 -12.24 6.90
CA SER A 304 2.81 -12.21 5.43
C SER A 304 4.17 -12.62 4.87
N LEU A 305 4.21 -13.31 3.73
CA LEU A 305 5.46 -13.58 3.00
C LEU A 305 5.88 -12.36 2.17
N PHE A 306 4.88 -11.73 1.54
CA PHE A 306 5.01 -10.48 0.82
C PHE A 306 4.01 -9.45 1.34
N HIS A 307 4.37 -8.17 1.35
CA HIS A 307 3.43 -7.06 1.47
C HIS A 307 3.06 -6.53 0.09
N ARG A 308 1.85 -6.01 -0.05
CA ARG A 308 1.46 -5.28 -1.25
C ARG A 308 1.84 -3.81 -1.08
N ARG A 309 2.54 -3.23 -2.05
CA ARG A 309 2.91 -1.82 -2.09
C ARG A 309 2.42 -1.20 -3.38
N LEU A 310 1.92 0.04 -3.30
CA LEU A 310 1.65 0.85 -4.48
C LEU A 310 2.93 1.61 -4.84
N THR A 311 3.39 1.49 -6.08
CA THR A 311 4.60 2.18 -6.53
C THR A 311 4.48 2.65 -7.97
N THR A 312 5.41 3.50 -8.38
CA THR A 312 5.52 3.98 -9.75
C THR A 312 6.49 3.10 -10.54
N VAL A 313 6.05 2.61 -11.69
CA VAL A 313 6.86 1.78 -12.59
C VAL A 313 7.02 2.43 -13.96
N GLU A 314 8.17 2.25 -14.57
CA GLU A 314 8.46 2.70 -15.92
C GLU A 314 7.97 1.69 -16.95
N VAL A 315 6.97 2.10 -17.71
CA VAL A 315 6.31 1.29 -18.73
C VAL A 315 6.85 1.65 -20.11
N GLY A 316 7.42 0.67 -20.80
CA GLY A 316 7.92 0.84 -22.16
C GLY A 316 9.04 1.89 -22.31
N GLY A 317 9.87 2.06 -21.28
CA GLY A 317 11.07 2.90 -21.32
C GLY A 317 10.81 4.41 -21.23
N LYS A 318 9.55 4.84 -21.04
CA LYS A 318 9.17 6.27 -21.21
C LYS A 318 8.10 6.77 -20.26
N LYS A 319 7.18 5.92 -19.79
CA LYS A 319 5.99 6.37 -19.04
C LYS A 319 5.98 5.81 -17.63
N LEU A 320 6.04 6.70 -16.66
CA LEU A 320 5.80 6.38 -15.26
C LEU A 320 4.30 6.13 -15.03
N ARG A 321 3.95 5.01 -14.41
CA ARG A 321 2.58 4.61 -14.11
C ARG A 321 2.49 3.96 -12.72
N PRO A 322 1.44 4.24 -11.94
CA PRO A 322 1.20 3.54 -10.68
C PRO A 322 0.83 2.08 -10.92
N ALA A 323 1.37 1.17 -10.12
CA ALA A 323 1.05 -0.24 -10.12
C ALA A 323 1.20 -0.84 -8.72
N TRP A 324 0.36 -1.82 -8.42
CA TRP A 324 0.55 -2.67 -7.25
C TRP A 324 1.72 -3.63 -7.47
N VAL A 325 2.55 -3.83 -6.46
CA VAL A 325 3.68 -4.76 -6.46
C VAL A 325 3.72 -5.53 -5.14
N TYR A 326 4.11 -6.81 -5.20
CA TYR A 326 4.38 -7.59 -3.99
C TYR A 326 5.85 -7.46 -3.63
N VAL A 327 6.16 -7.10 -2.38
CA VAL A 327 7.53 -6.90 -1.88
C VAL A 327 7.81 -7.82 -0.71
N LEU A 328 9.06 -8.25 -0.54
CA LEU A 328 9.41 -9.16 0.55
C LEU A 328 9.08 -8.53 1.90
N ALA A 329 8.34 -9.26 2.72
CA ALA A 329 7.98 -8.83 4.07
C ALA A 329 9.10 -8.98 5.09
N ASN A 330 10.06 -9.86 4.80
CA ASN A 330 11.12 -10.19 5.74
C ASN A 330 12.46 -10.28 5.02
N ALA A 331 13.44 -9.50 5.49
CA ALA A 331 14.81 -9.54 4.98
C ALA A 331 15.45 -10.93 5.10
N ARG A 332 14.99 -11.81 6.00
CA ARG A 332 15.46 -13.20 6.13
C ARG A 332 15.10 -14.08 4.92
N LEU A 333 14.16 -13.65 4.08
CA LEU A 333 13.81 -14.35 2.84
C LEU A 333 14.79 -14.00 1.70
N LYS A 334 15.69 -13.01 1.89
CA LYS A 334 16.77 -12.72 0.95
C LYS A 334 17.79 -13.84 1.02
N SER A 335 17.96 -14.60 -0.07
CA SER A 335 19.02 -15.60 -0.18
C SER A 335 20.16 -15.09 -1.06
N GLU A 336 19.93 -15.00 -2.37
CA GLU A 336 20.95 -14.54 -3.32
C GLU A 336 20.45 -13.30 -4.06
N ARG A 337 21.31 -12.29 -4.19
CA ARG A 337 20.98 -11.10 -4.97
C ARG A 337 21.08 -11.41 -6.46
N ILE A 338 20.12 -10.97 -7.27
CA ILE A 338 20.13 -11.11 -8.73
C ILE A 338 20.64 -9.81 -9.35
N PRO A 339 21.93 -9.71 -9.76
CA PRO A 339 22.52 -8.44 -10.17
C PRO A 339 21.92 -7.88 -11.47
N SER A 340 21.37 -8.75 -12.32
CA SER A 340 20.69 -8.35 -13.56
C SER A 340 19.33 -7.68 -13.32
N GLY A 341 18.77 -7.77 -12.11
CA GLY A 341 17.42 -7.30 -11.81
C GLY A 341 16.32 -8.02 -12.59
N CYS A 342 16.61 -9.13 -13.27
CA CYS A 342 15.68 -9.79 -14.18
C CYS A 342 15.60 -11.29 -13.90
N TRP A 343 14.45 -11.73 -13.37
CA TRP A 343 14.20 -13.15 -13.08
C TRP A 343 14.36 -14.05 -14.31
N ARG A 344 13.92 -13.59 -15.49
CA ARG A 344 14.08 -14.34 -16.75
C ARG A 344 15.55 -14.52 -17.12
N THR A 345 16.38 -13.49 -16.90
CA THR A 345 17.82 -13.58 -17.18
C THR A 345 18.50 -14.56 -16.22
N HIS A 346 18.16 -14.48 -14.93
CA HIS A 346 18.71 -15.36 -13.88
C HIS A 346 18.50 -16.85 -14.19
N TYR A 347 17.33 -17.23 -14.72
CA TYR A 347 17.01 -18.62 -15.09
C TYR A 347 17.27 -18.97 -16.57
N GLY A 348 17.94 -18.10 -17.33
CA GLY A 348 18.23 -18.35 -18.75
C GLY A 348 16.98 -18.41 -19.66
N LEU A 349 15.86 -17.83 -19.21
CA LEU A 349 14.57 -17.80 -19.91
C LEU A 349 14.35 -16.54 -20.76
N ALA A 350 15.28 -15.58 -20.73
CA ALA A 350 15.16 -14.33 -21.47
C ALA A 350 15.10 -14.56 -22.99
N GLN A 351 15.96 -15.43 -23.53
CA GLN A 351 16.02 -15.72 -24.96
C GLN A 351 14.71 -16.32 -25.49
N SER A 352 14.19 -17.35 -24.84
CA SER A 352 12.97 -18.03 -25.26
C SER A 352 11.74 -17.12 -25.19
N HIS A 353 11.71 -16.21 -24.21
CA HIS A 353 10.69 -15.18 -24.12
C HIS A 353 10.70 -14.23 -25.33
N PHE A 354 11.87 -13.69 -25.68
CA PHE A 354 11.98 -12.78 -26.83
C PHE A 354 11.78 -13.52 -28.16
N ASP A 355 12.22 -14.77 -28.29
CA ASP A 355 11.90 -15.60 -29.46
C ASP A 355 10.38 -15.73 -29.66
N HIS A 356 9.62 -15.92 -28.57
CA HIS A 356 8.16 -15.97 -28.62
C HIS A 356 7.58 -14.62 -29.05
N LEU A 357 8.04 -13.50 -28.47
CA LEU A 357 7.59 -12.17 -28.85
C LEU A 357 7.86 -11.87 -30.33
N LEU A 358 9.05 -12.19 -30.83
CA LEU A 358 9.41 -11.98 -32.22
C LEU A 358 8.56 -12.84 -33.16
N LYS A 359 8.24 -14.08 -32.80
CA LYS A 359 7.28 -14.91 -33.57
C LYS A 359 5.90 -14.25 -33.68
N VAL A 360 5.44 -13.55 -32.63
CA VAL A 360 4.12 -12.91 -32.61
C VAL A 360 4.10 -11.59 -33.42
N TYR A 361 5.12 -10.76 -33.24
CA TYR A 361 5.15 -9.39 -33.75
C TYR A 361 5.96 -9.20 -35.03
N ALA A 362 7.14 -9.81 -35.13
CA ALA A 362 7.99 -9.76 -36.32
C ALA A 362 7.59 -10.84 -37.33
N ARG A 363 7.32 -12.09 -36.91
CA ARG A 363 6.86 -13.23 -37.74
C ARG A 363 7.85 -13.75 -38.79
N CYS A 364 8.59 -12.90 -39.50
CA CYS A 364 9.59 -13.27 -40.51
C CYS A 364 10.70 -12.21 -40.63
N GLU A 365 11.81 -12.56 -41.29
CA GLU A 365 12.97 -11.66 -41.48
C GLU A 365 12.61 -10.35 -42.17
N GLY A 366 11.82 -10.39 -43.25
CA GLY A 366 11.43 -9.17 -43.97
C GLY A 366 10.64 -8.20 -43.09
N LYS A 367 9.77 -8.72 -42.21
CA LYS A 367 9.02 -7.89 -41.27
C LYS A 367 9.89 -7.45 -40.09
N ALA A 368 10.84 -8.26 -39.63
CA ALA A 368 11.84 -7.85 -38.64
C ALA A 368 12.65 -6.64 -39.14
N ALA A 369 13.09 -6.68 -40.39
CA ALA A 369 13.80 -5.58 -41.03
C ALA A 369 12.94 -4.32 -41.15
N GLU A 370 11.66 -4.46 -41.54
CA GLU A 370 10.70 -3.35 -41.57
C GLU A 370 10.54 -2.70 -40.18
N LEU A 371 10.45 -3.50 -39.12
CA LEU A 371 10.34 -2.99 -37.75
C LEU A 371 11.59 -2.20 -37.33
N LEU A 372 12.79 -2.71 -37.60
CA LEU A 372 14.05 -2.01 -37.33
C LEU A 372 14.10 -0.69 -38.09
N GLN A 373 13.71 -0.67 -39.36
CA GLN A 373 13.65 0.56 -40.16
C GLN A 373 12.66 1.58 -39.60
N ILE A 374 11.49 1.15 -39.11
CA ILE A 374 10.55 2.02 -38.42
C ILE A 374 11.16 2.56 -37.13
N MET A 375 11.81 1.72 -36.33
CA MET A 375 12.39 2.13 -35.05
C MET A 375 13.56 3.10 -35.21
N CYS A 376 14.49 2.87 -36.14
CA CYS A 376 15.57 3.83 -36.45
C CYS A 376 15.02 5.19 -36.90
N ARG A 377 13.90 5.22 -37.63
CA ARG A 377 13.22 6.49 -37.98
C ARG A 377 12.59 7.19 -36.77
N LEU A 378 12.06 6.42 -35.81
CA LEU A 378 11.44 6.95 -34.60
C LEU A 378 12.45 7.33 -33.51
N ASN A 379 13.65 6.73 -33.53
CA ASN A 379 14.74 6.99 -32.61
C ASN A 379 16.05 7.14 -33.40
N PRO A 380 16.43 8.38 -33.78
CA PRO A 380 17.65 8.65 -34.54
C PRO A 380 18.96 8.20 -33.86
N TRP A 381 18.92 7.95 -32.55
CA TRP A 381 20.07 7.46 -31.77
C TRP A 381 20.28 5.94 -31.90
N LEU A 382 19.29 5.21 -32.42
CA LEU A 382 19.42 3.80 -32.75
C LEU A 382 20.20 3.65 -34.07
N ASN A 383 21.52 3.80 -33.98
CA ASN A 383 22.43 3.81 -35.12
C ASN A 383 22.79 2.39 -35.56
N LEU A 384 21.90 1.77 -36.36
CA LEU A 384 22.08 0.42 -36.90
C LEU A 384 22.32 0.48 -38.41
N GLU A 385 23.29 -0.28 -38.89
CA GLU A 385 23.54 -0.46 -40.32
C GLU A 385 22.42 -1.30 -40.95
N GLN A 386 21.95 -0.93 -42.14
CA GLN A 386 20.83 -1.62 -42.78
C GLN A 386 21.11 -3.10 -43.06
N ASP A 387 22.37 -3.46 -43.32
CA ASP A 387 22.77 -4.85 -43.56
C ASP A 387 22.64 -5.74 -42.31
N SER A 388 22.52 -5.13 -41.11
CA SER A 388 22.25 -5.84 -39.87
C SER A 388 20.76 -6.11 -39.63
N PHE A 389 19.85 -5.68 -40.50
CA PHE A 389 18.41 -5.74 -40.20
C PHE A 389 17.87 -7.18 -40.28
N GLY A 390 17.42 -7.71 -39.15
CA GLY A 390 16.84 -9.04 -39.07
C GLY A 390 16.38 -9.44 -37.66
N MET A 391 15.93 -10.69 -37.53
CA MET A 391 15.39 -11.23 -36.28
C MET A 391 16.43 -11.28 -35.16
N ASN A 392 17.68 -11.64 -35.48
CA ASN A 392 18.75 -11.74 -34.49
C ASN A 392 19.06 -10.37 -33.87
N THR A 393 19.18 -9.33 -34.70
CA THR A 393 19.43 -7.95 -34.25
C THR A 393 18.29 -7.44 -33.37
N LEU A 394 17.03 -7.68 -33.75
CA LEU A 394 15.89 -7.36 -32.88
C LEU A 394 15.98 -8.06 -31.52
N LYS A 395 16.37 -9.34 -31.51
CA LYS A 395 16.50 -10.14 -30.28
C LYS A 395 17.61 -9.59 -29.39
N GLU A 396 18.77 -9.27 -29.94
CA GLU A 396 19.91 -8.72 -29.21
C GLU A 396 19.57 -7.38 -28.55
N LEU A 397 18.94 -6.47 -29.31
CA LEU A 397 18.51 -5.16 -28.81
C LEU A 397 17.43 -5.26 -27.71
N LEU A 398 16.59 -6.29 -27.75
CA LEU A 398 15.61 -6.56 -26.68
C LEU A 398 16.28 -7.16 -25.44
N LEU A 399 17.29 -8.02 -25.62
CA LEU A 399 18.02 -8.67 -24.54
C LEU A 399 18.87 -7.68 -23.74
N ASP A 400 19.61 -6.80 -24.41
CA ASP A 400 20.41 -5.76 -23.76
C ASP A 400 19.55 -4.60 -23.23
N GLY A 401 18.35 -4.41 -23.79
CA GLY A 401 17.39 -3.38 -23.40
C GLY A 401 17.57 -2.07 -24.15
N THR A 402 18.34 -2.05 -25.23
CA THR A 402 18.46 -0.92 -26.17
C THR A 402 17.11 -0.55 -26.77
N ILE A 403 16.24 -1.55 -27.01
CA ILE A 403 14.84 -1.34 -27.37
C ILE A 403 13.92 -2.05 -26.39
N THR A 404 12.71 -1.51 -26.22
CA THR A 404 11.67 -2.12 -25.38
C THR A 404 10.66 -2.92 -26.20
N GLU A 405 9.97 -3.88 -25.55
CA GLU A 405 8.80 -4.55 -26.16
C GLU A 405 7.78 -3.52 -26.65
N PHE A 406 7.57 -2.44 -25.89
CA PHE A 406 6.63 -1.38 -26.25
C PHE A 406 6.98 -0.71 -27.58
N GLU A 407 8.26 -0.39 -27.81
CA GLU A 407 8.73 0.24 -29.04
C GLU A 407 8.58 -0.68 -30.24
N MET A 408 8.94 -1.95 -30.10
CA MET A 408 8.74 -2.96 -31.14
C MET A 408 7.25 -3.13 -31.49
N VAL A 409 6.39 -3.27 -30.47
CA VAL A 409 4.94 -3.46 -30.68
C VAL A 409 4.31 -2.22 -31.31
N ARG A 410 4.75 -1.02 -30.91
CA ARG A 410 4.34 0.25 -31.52
C ARG A 410 4.78 0.33 -32.98
N ALA A 411 6.02 -0.06 -33.30
CA ALA A 411 6.51 -0.12 -34.68
C ALA A 411 5.71 -1.11 -35.53
N ALA A 412 5.23 -2.20 -34.93
CA ALA A 412 4.34 -3.15 -35.59
C ALA A 412 2.90 -2.63 -35.83
N GLY A 413 2.59 -1.39 -35.42
CA GLY A 413 1.25 -0.81 -35.51
C GLY A 413 0.22 -1.52 -34.63
N ARG A 414 0.68 -2.25 -33.60
CA ARG A 414 -0.18 -3.03 -32.70
C ARG A 414 -0.25 -2.39 -31.32
N ARG A 415 -1.24 -2.84 -30.54
CA ARG A 415 -1.27 -2.60 -29.10
C ARG A 415 -0.64 -3.80 -28.40
N PRO A 416 0.14 -3.60 -27.31
CA PRO A 416 0.63 -4.70 -26.48
C PRO A 416 -0.53 -5.55 -25.98
N ARG A 417 -0.70 -6.73 -26.58
CA ARG A 417 -1.54 -7.84 -26.15
C ARG A 417 -1.09 -9.11 -26.86
N LEU A 418 -0.66 -10.09 -26.09
CA LEU A 418 -1.23 -11.45 -26.10
C LEU A 418 -0.73 -12.19 -24.87
N TRP A 419 -1.67 -12.84 -24.21
CA TRP A 419 -1.44 -13.97 -23.32
C TRP A 419 -1.50 -15.25 -24.13
#